data_AF-A0A1V2NYT1-F1
#
_entry.id   AF-A0A1V2NYT1-F1
#
_cell.length_a   1.000
_cell.length_b   1.000
_cell.length_c   1.000
_cell.angle_alpha   90.00
_cell.angle_beta   90.00
_cell.angle_gamma   90.00
#
_symmetry.space_group_name_H-M   'P 1'
#
loop_
_entity.id
_entity.type
_entity.pdbx_description
1 polymer ?
#
loop_
_entity_poly.entity_id
_entity_poly.type
_entity_poly.pdbx_seq_one_letter_code
_entity_poly.pdbx_strand_id
1 'polypeptide(L)'
;MALVGSAAGGLEHLRPQLVEPLVAAGHTVAVSLTPTAAIWLHHLGEIPLLEAITGLPVRWAPRLPGETHGRILRRTCRPSYRLRRAGVELLYGDHIWPLAEPRSTVDSRPLPWAAISAALTRLSGTSPEGRSAG
;
A
#
# COMPACT_ATOMS: atom_id res chain seq x y z
N MET A 1 -2.08 -5.79 9.67
CA MET A 1 -1.51 -5.82 8.30
C MET A 1 -0.46 -4.74 8.16
N ALA A 2 0.57 -4.94 7.35
CA ALA A 2 1.59 -3.93 7.07
C ALA A 2 1.50 -3.48 5.60
N LEU A 3 1.52 -2.17 5.39
CA LEU A 3 1.50 -1.52 4.09
C LEU A 3 2.81 -0.77 3.87
N VAL A 4 3.43 -0.94 2.70
CA VAL A 4 4.64 -0.20 2.31
C VAL A 4 4.36 0.59 1.04
N GLY A 5 4.48 1.92 1.11
CA GLY A 5 4.27 2.84 -0.01
C GLY A 5 5.57 3.42 -0.56
N SER A 6 5.69 3.47 -1.89
CA SER A 6 6.77 4.15 -2.62
C SER A 6 6.23 5.31 -3.44
N ALA A 7 7.06 6.31 -3.74
CA ALA A 7 6.66 7.48 -4.51
C ALA A 7 6.27 7.05 -5.94
N ALA A 8 4.97 6.99 -6.19
CA ALA A 8 4.37 6.67 -7.46
C ALA A 8 3.07 7.48 -7.60
N GLY A 9 2.71 7.83 -8.83
CA GLY A 9 1.44 8.50 -9.10
C GLY A 9 0.28 7.68 -8.55
N GLY A 10 -0.60 8.33 -7.81
CA GLY A 10 -1.72 7.72 -7.13
C GLY A 10 -1.57 7.62 -5.63
N LEU A 11 -0.35 7.58 -5.08
CA LEU A 11 -0.12 7.45 -3.64
C LEU A 11 -0.85 8.52 -2.80
N GLU A 12 -1.08 9.70 -3.36
CA GLU A 12 -1.88 10.77 -2.77
C GLU A 12 -3.33 10.36 -2.42
N HIS A 13 -3.86 9.32 -3.07
CA HIS A 13 -5.18 8.76 -2.82
C HIS A 13 -5.17 7.56 -1.88
N LEU A 14 -4.01 7.20 -1.30
CA LEU A 14 -3.82 5.99 -0.51
C LEU A 14 -4.81 5.87 0.66
N ARG A 15 -5.04 6.97 1.37
CA ARG A 15 -5.94 6.98 2.53
C ARG A 15 -7.40 6.66 2.13
N PRO A 16 -8.06 7.47 1.26
CA PRO A 16 -9.47 7.25 0.94
C PRO A 16 -9.72 5.97 0.14
N GLN A 17 -8.78 5.56 -0.70
CA GLN A 17 -9.00 4.43 -1.61
C GLN A 17 -8.63 3.07 -1.02
N LEU A 18 -7.81 3.04 0.04
CA LEU A 18 -7.29 1.79 0.60
C LEU A 18 -7.35 1.74 2.13
N VAL A 19 -6.76 2.70 2.82
CA VAL A 19 -6.63 2.64 4.29
C VAL A 19 -7.98 2.76 4.98
N GLU A 20 -8.81 3.72 4.56
CA GLU A 20 -10.17 3.92 5.09
C GLU A 20 -11.03 2.65 4.94
N PRO A 21 -11.18 2.05 3.74
CA PRO A 21 -11.92 0.80 3.57
C PRO A 21 -11.40 -0.35 4.45
N LEU A 22 -10.08 -0.49 4.59
CA LEU A 22 -9.48 -1.56 5.38
C LEU A 22 -9.73 -1.38 6.88
N VAL A 23 -9.60 -0.16 7.39
CA VAL A 23 -9.91 0.15 8.79
C VAL A 23 -11.41 -0.05 9.05
N ALA A 24 -12.28 0.39 8.13
CA ALA A 24 -13.73 0.15 8.22
C ALA A 24 -14.10 -1.34 8.19
N ALA A 25 -13.31 -2.17 7.50
CA ALA A 25 -13.42 -3.62 7.53
C ALA A 25 -12.86 -4.27 8.81
N GLY A 26 -12.32 -3.49 9.75
CA GLY A 26 -11.79 -3.95 11.04
C GLY A 26 -10.30 -4.31 11.02
N HIS A 27 -9.57 -3.99 9.94
CA HIS A 27 -8.13 -4.27 9.87
C HIS A 27 -7.31 -3.17 10.56
N THR A 28 -6.37 -3.59 11.42
CA THR A 28 -5.29 -2.71 11.87
C THR A 28 -4.23 -2.59 10.78
N VAL A 29 -3.96 -1.38 10.30
CA VAL A 29 -3.03 -1.10 9.18
C VAL A 29 -1.82 -0.31 9.67
N ALA A 30 -0.63 -0.91 9.66
CA ALA A 30 0.63 -0.21 9.91
C ALA A 30 1.22 0.30 8.58
N VAL A 31 1.50 1.60 8.46
CA VAL A 31 2.00 2.23 7.22
C VAL A 31 3.48 2.54 7.32
N SER A 32 4.25 2.12 6.31
CA SER A 32 5.64 2.51 6.10
C SER A 32 5.83 3.12 4.72
N LEU A 33 6.62 4.18 4.60
CA LEU A 33 6.84 4.90 3.37
C LEU A 33 8.33 4.98 3.05
N THR A 34 8.66 4.99 1.76
CA THR A 34 9.98 5.46 1.32
C THR A 34 10.13 6.96 1.62
N PRO A 35 11.36 7.49 1.80
CA PRO A 35 11.56 8.90 2.14
C PRO A 35 10.88 9.88 1.17
N THR A 36 10.98 9.65 -0.14
CA THR A 36 10.32 10.51 -1.15
C THR A 36 8.80 10.48 -1.03
N ALA A 37 8.21 9.30 -0.81
CA ALA A 37 6.77 9.15 -0.59
C ALA A 37 6.29 9.92 0.64
N ALA A 38 7.05 9.85 1.73
CA ALA A 38 6.73 10.56 2.96
C ALA A 38 6.79 12.07 2.78
N ILE A 39 7.76 12.59 2.02
CA ILE A 39 7.84 14.01 1.69
C ILE A 39 6.58 14.46 0.94
N TRP A 40 6.11 13.70 -0.06
CA TRP A 40 4.90 14.03 -0.82
C TRP A 40 3.65 14.05 0.07
N LEU A 41 3.43 12.99 0.85
CA LEU A 41 2.26 12.90 1.73
C LEU A 41 2.30 13.91 2.87
N HIS A 42 3.49 14.29 3.33
CA HIS A 42 3.64 15.38 4.29
C HIS A 42 3.20 16.72 3.69
N HIS A 43 3.65 17.04 2.46
CA HIS A 43 3.22 18.24 1.75
C HIS A 43 1.70 18.31 1.51
N LEU A 44 1.06 17.15 1.32
CA LEU A 44 -0.39 17.04 1.16
C LEU A 44 -1.17 17.03 2.49
N GLY A 45 -0.49 17.01 3.64
CA GLY A 45 -1.13 16.92 4.95
C GLY A 45 -1.71 15.54 5.28
N GLU A 46 -1.35 14.50 4.53
CA GLU A 46 -1.91 13.15 4.65
C GLU A 46 -1.31 12.36 5.82
N ILE A 47 -0.06 12.64 6.23
CA ILE A 47 0.60 11.94 7.34
C ILE A 47 -0.23 11.96 8.64
N PRO A 48 -0.63 13.12 9.19
CA PRO A 48 -1.42 13.14 10.43
C PRO A 48 -2.79 12.47 10.27
N LEU A 49 -3.41 12.52 9.09
CA LEU A 49 -4.69 11.84 8.82
C LEU A 49 -4.54 10.32 8.83
N LEU A 50 -3.45 9.82 8.23
CA LEU A 50 -3.10 8.40 8.26
C LEU A 50 -2.81 7.92 9.69
N GLU A 51 -2.11 8.71 10.50
CA GLU A 51 -1.86 8.36 11.90
C GLU A 51 -3.15 8.35 12.72
N ALA A 52 -4.01 9.34 12.53
CA ALA A 52 -5.29 9.44 13.23
C ALA A 52 -6.21 8.25 12.93
N ILE A 53 -6.35 7.87 11.65
CA ILE A 53 -7.24 6.76 11.27
C ILE A 53 -6.69 5.38 11.63
N THR A 54 -5.38 5.19 11.55
CA THR A 54 -4.76 3.90 11.87
C THR A 54 -4.48 3.71 13.36
N GLY A 55 -4.43 4.81 14.13
CA GLY A 55 -3.97 4.81 15.51
C GLY A 55 -2.50 4.44 15.66
N LEU A 56 -1.72 4.45 14.57
CA LEU A 56 -0.33 4.01 14.51
C LEU A 56 0.54 5.08 13.84
N PRO A 57 1.79 5.26 14.28
CA PRO A 57 2.71 6.21 13.64
C PRO A 57 3.09 5.75 12.23
N VAL A 58 3.17 6.70 11.29
CA VAL A 58 3.64 6.44 9.92
C VAL A 58 5.17 6.44 9.90
N ARG A 59 5.76 5.30 9.50
CA ARG A 59 7.22 5.13 9.51
C ARG A 59 7.84 5.48 8.18
N TRP A 60 8.89 6.30 8.15
CA TRP A 60 9.56 6.63 6.88
C TRP A 60 11.02 7.06 7.02
N ALA A 61 11.43 7.53 8.20
CA ALA A 61 12.80 7.92 8.45
C ALA A 61 13.76 6.74 8.15
N PRO A 62 14.80 6.95 7.30
CA PRO A 62 15.86 5.98 7.15
C PRO A 62 16.46 5.67 8.50
N ARG A 63 16.82 4.40 8.71
CA ARG A 63 17.43 3.95 9.95
C ARG A 63 18.87 3.55 9.73
N LEU A 64 19.72 3.85 10.71
CA LEU A 64 21.11 3.44 10.65
C LEU A 64 21.21 1.93 10.94
N PRO A 65 22.16 1.21 10.31
CA PRO A 65 22.36 -0.22 10.55
C PRO A 65 22.59 -0.60 12.02
N GLY A 66 23.00 0.35 12.86
CA GLY A 66 23.27 0.18 14.29
C GLY A 66 22.11 0.52 15.24
N GLU A 67 20.97 1.00 14.75
CA GLU A 67 19.79 1.20 15.59
C GLU A 67 19.15 -0.16 15.93
N THR A 68 18.94 -0.44 17.22
CA THR A 68 18.43 -1.73 17.72
C THR A 68 17.03 -2.04 17.20
N HIS A 69 16.87 -3.20 16.55
CA HIS A 69 15.56 -3.71 16.13
C HIS A 69 15.43 -5.23 16.32
N GLY A 70 14.20 -5.68 16.54
CA GLY A 70 13.81 -7.09 16.44
C GLY A 70 14.28 -7.70 15.11
N ARG A 71 14.72 -8.95 15.20
CA ARG A 71 15.49 -9.70 14.20
C ARG A 71 14.91 -9.60 12.78
N ILE A 72 15.50 -8.75 11.93
CA ILE A 72 15.24 -8.76 10.48
C ILE A 72 16.35 -9.59 9.83
N LEU A 73 16.00 -10.76 9.29
CA LEU A 73 16.97 -11.59 8.58
C LEU A 73 17.41 -10.89 7.29
N ARG A 74 18.68 -10.48 7.28
CA ARG A 74 19.37 -9.91 6.12
C ARG A 74 19.44 -10.97 5.01
N ARG A 75 18.66 -10.82 3.93
CA ARG A 75 18.89 -11.54 2.67
C ARG A 75 19.22 -10.57 1.54
N THR A 76 20.27 -10.90 0.81
CA THR A 76 20.74 -10.25 -0.41
C THR A 76 19.61 -10.18 -1.44
N CYS A 77 19.21 -8.98 -1.87
CA CYS A 77 18.31 -8.80 -3.01
C CYS A 77 18.97 -9.34 -4.29
N ARG A 78 18.37 -10.38 -4.89
CA ARG A 78 18.47 -10.68 -6.33
C ARG A 78 17.11 -10.39 -6.96
N PRO A 79 17.03 -9.98 -8.24
CA PRO A 79 15.84 -9.36 -8.81
C PRO A 79 14.66 -10.34 -8.95
N SER A 80 13.46 -9.79 -8.77
CA SER A 80 12.08 -10.18 -9.17
C SER A 80 11.65 -11.64 -9.33
N TYR A 81 12.47 -12.58 -9.83
CA TYR A 81 12.05 -13.97 -10.07
C TYR A 81 11.96 -14.84 -8.80
N ARG A 82 12.33 -14.30 -7.63
CA ARG A 82 12.22 -15.00 -6.33
C ARG A 82 11.01 -14.61 -5.48
N LEU A 83 10.27 -13.54 -5.82
CA LEU A 83 9.16 -13.07 -4.98
C LEU A 83 7.95 -14.00 -5.05
N ARG A 84 7.63 -14.56 -6.24
CA ARG A 84 6.51 -15.51 -6.38
C ARG A 84 6.66 -16.77 -5.51
N ARG A 85 7.88 -17.26 -5.32
CA ARG A 85 8.18 -18.42 -4.45
C ARG A 85 8.14 -18.09 -2.95
N ALA A 86 8.08 -16.81 -2.58
CA ALA A 86 8.01 -16.35 -1.20
C ALA A 86 6.57 -16.02 -0.75
N GLY A 87 5.55 -16.34 -1.56
CA GLY A 87 4.15 -16.03 -1.26
C GLY A 87 3.75 -14.59 -1.57
N VAL A 88 4.49 -13.90 -2.44
CA VAL A 88 4.14 -12.54 -2.89
C VAL A 88 3.16 -12.61 -4.07
N GLU A 89 1.94 -12.13 -3.86
CA GLU A 89 0.98 -11.87 -4.94
C GLU A 89 1.37 -10.55 -5.64
N LEU A 90 1.71 -10.65 -6.92
CA LEU A 90 2.02 -9.49 -7.76
C LEU A 90 0.81 -9.17 -8.62
N LEU A 91 0.25 -7.97 -8.47
CA LEU A 91 -0.76 -7.44 -9.37
C LEU A 91 -0.06 -6.68 -10.51
N TYR A 92 -0.14 -7.19 -11.73
CA TYR A 92 0.52 -6.61 -12.90
C TYR A 92 -0.23 -6.99 -14.18
N GLY A 93 0.05 -6.29 -15.27
CA GLY A 93 -0.47 -6.57 -16.60
C GLY A 93 -1.61 -5.65 -17.01
N ASP A 94 -1.94 -5.68 -18.30
CA ASP A 94 -2.86 -4.72 -18.92
C ASP A 94 -4.30 -4.81 -18.37
N HIS A 95 -4.69 -5.96 -17.84
CA HIS A 95 -5.97 -6.15 -17.18
C HIS A 95 -6.05 -5.50 -15.79
N ILE A 96 -4.92 -5.09 -15.21
CA ILE A 96 -4.84 -4.35 -13.94
C ILE A 96 -4.58 -2.87 -14.21
N TRP A 97 -3.56 -2.57 -15.01
CA TRP A 97 -3.20 -1.20 -15.38
C TRP A 97 -2.43 -1.21 -16.71
N PRO A 98 -3.08 -0.93 -17.85
CA PRO A 98 -2.41 -0.95 -19.15
C PRO A 98 -1.35 0.15 -19.25
N LEU A 99 -0.20 -0.15 -19.84
CA LEU A 99 0.83 0.86 -20.09
C LEU A 99 0.34 1.85 -21.15
N ALA A 100 0.33 3.14 -20.81
CA ALA A 100 0.04 4.19 -21.77
C ALA A 100 1.29 4.51 -22.61
N GLU A 101 1.10 4.97 -23.84
CA GLU A 101 2.21 5.47 -24.63
C GLU A 101 2.82 6.74 -23.99
N PRO A 102 4.16 6.90 -24.06
CA PRO A 102 4.82 8.07 -23.52
C PRO A 102 4.27 9.37 -24.15
N ARG A 103 3.76 10.28 -23.32
CA ARG A 103 3.14 11.58 -23.69
C ARG A 103 1.71 11.53 -24.25
N SER A 104 0.99 10.42 -24.15
CA SER A 104 -0.47 10.47 -24.35
C SER A 104 -1.14 11.26 -23.23
N THR A 105 -2.05 12.16 -23.58
CA THR A 105 -2.91 12.92 -22.65
C THR A 105 -4.03 12.04 -22.11
N VAL A 106 -3.71 10.86 -21.56
CA VAL A 106 -4.68 10.04 -20.84
C VAL A 106 -4.74 10.55 -19.40
N ASP A 107 -5.38 11.71 -19.24
CA ASP A 107 -5.48 12.45 -17.98
C ASP A 107 -6.59 11.92 -17.06
N SER A 108 -7.10 10.70 -17.31
CA SER A 108 -8.28 10.20 -16.60
C SER A 108 -8.37 8.68 -16.55
N ARG A 109 -7.25 7.95 -16.49
CA ARG A 109 -7.35 6.52 -16.16
C ARG A 109 -7.54 6.40 -14.63
N PRO A 110 -8.60 5.72 -14.15
CA PRO A 110 -8.86 5.59 -12.72
C PRO A 110 -7.89 4.57 -12.13
N LEU A 111 -6.93 5.03 -11.32
CA LEU A 111 -5.92 4.22 -10.62
C LEU A 111 -6.48 2.88 -10.13
N PRO A 112 -5.69 1.78 -10.13
CA PRO A 112 -6.19 0.42 -9.97
C PRO A 112 -6.54 0.05 -8.52
N TRP A 113 -7.07 1.01 -7.75
CA TRP A 113 -7.47 0.87 -6.36
C TRP A 113 -8.48 -0.25 -6.14
N ALA A 114 -9.48 -0.37 -7.02
CA ALA A 114 -10.46 -1.45 -6.95
C ALA A 114 -9.80 -2.83 -7.08
N ALA A 115 -8.82 -2.98 -7.97
CA ALA A 115 -8.10 -4.24 -8.15
C ALA A 115 -7.21 -4.56 -6.94
N ILE A 116 -6.55 -3.55 -6.36
CA ILE A 116 -5.74 -3.70 -5.14
C ILE A 116 -6.61 -4.10 -3.95
N SER A 117 -7.73 -3.41 -3.73
CA SER A 117 -8.66 -3.70 -2.64
C SER A 117 -9.30 -5.09 -2.79
N ALA A 118 -9.71 -5.48 -4.00
CA ALA A 118 -10.24 -6.82 -4.25
C ALA A 118 -9.21 -7.92 -3.95
N ALA A 119 -7.94 -7.71 -4.31
CA ALA A 119 -6.88 -8.66 -3.98
C ALA A 119 -6.65 -8.77 -2.47
N LEU A 120 -6.63 -7.65 -1.75
CA LEU A 120 -6.49 -7.65 -0.29
C LEU A 120 -7.64 -8.38 0.39
N THR A 121 -8.88 -8.11 0.00
CA THR A 121 -10.08 -8.80 0.55
C THR A 121 -10.00 -10.32 0.36
N ARG A 122 -9.54 -10.79 -0.82
CA ARG A 122 -9.32 -12.22 -1.06
C ARG A 122 -8.23 -12.80 -0.15
N LEU A 123 -7.15 -12.06 0.08
CA LEU A 123 -6.00 -12.50 0.88
C LEU A 123 -6.26 -12.45 2.39
N SER A 124 -7.07 -11.50 2.87
CA SER A 124 -7.43 -11.37 4.28
C SER A 124 -8.54 -12.34 4.71
N GLY A 125 -9.15 -13.09 3.78
CA GLY A 125 -10.25 -14.01 4.07
C GLY A 125 -11.55 -13.33 4.50
N THR A 126 -11.62 -12.00 4.39
CA THR A 126 -12.80 -11.21 4.75
C THR A 126 -13.77 -11.24 3.58
N SER A 127 -14.71 -12.19 3.57
CA SER A 127 -15.85 -12.12 2.66
C SER A 127 -16.75 -10.95 3.07
N PRO A 128 -17.19 -10.06 2.16
CA PRO A 128 -18.12 -8.98 2.48
C PRO A 128 -19.54 -9.48 2.80
N GLU A 129 -19.82 -10.77 2.63
CA GLU A 129 -21.11 -11.39 2.94
C GLU A 129 -21.21 -11.80 4.40
N GLY A 130 -21.70 -10.90 5.25
CA GLY A 130 -21.92 -11.22 6.66
C GLY A 130 -22.62 -10.14 7.47
N ARG A 131 -23.42 -9.27 6.85
CA ARG A 131 -24.35 -8.37 7.56
C ARG A 131 -25.61 -8.15 6.71
N SER A 132 -26.54 -9.09 6.78
CA SER A 132 -27.96 -8.83 6.55
C SER A 132 -28.72 -9.10 7.83
N ALA A 133 -29.61 -8.16 8.14
CA ALA A 133 -30.40 -7.99 9.35
C ALA A 133 -31.15 -9.23 9.82
N GLY A 134 -31.18 -9.40 11.15
CA GLY A 134 -32.29 -10.00 11.87
C GLY A 134 -33.03 -8.90 12.63
#